data_AF-A0A450T8Q9-F1
#
_entry.id   AF-A0A450T8Q9-F1
#
_cell.length_a   1.000
_cell.length_b   1.000
_cell.length_c   1.000
_cell.angle_alpha   90.00
_cell.angle_beta   90.00
_cell.angle_gamma   90.00
#
_symmetry.space_group_name_H-M   'P 1'
#
loop_
_entity.id
_entity.type
_entity.pdbx_description
1 polymer ?
#
loop_
_entity_poly.entity_id
_entity_poly.type
_entity_poly.pdbx_seq_one_letter_code
_entity_poly.pdbx_strand_id
1 'polypeptide(L)' 'MGGTPVTKTIAALTDGEMLLLTTSAYRKMFKQEPELAMHLLQDIAKLLAIRLIRDQEIQAGQ' A
#
# COMPACT_ATOMS: atom_id res chain seq x y z
N MET A 1 9.30 -12.27 9.20
CA MET A 1 8.34 -12.14 8.09
C MET A 1 9.04 -11.43 6.95
N GLY A 2 9.45 -12.19 5.93
CA GLY A 2 10.18 -11.70 4.77
C GLY A 2 9.20 -11.14 3.75
N GLY A 3 9.30 -9.84 3.47
CA GLY A 3 8.67 -9.24 2.29
C GLY A 3 9.59 -9.40 1.09
N THR A 4 9.02 -9.44 -0.10
CA THR A 4 9.79 -9.37 -1.34
C THR A 4 10.34 -7.94 -1.51
N PRO A 5 11.61 -7.77 -1.94
CA PRO A 5 12.13 -6.44 -2.26
C PRO A 5 11.25 -5.75 -3.31
N VAL A 6 11.09 -4.43 -3.18
CA VAL A 6 10.36 -3.64 -4.17
C VAL A 6 11.13 -3.68 -5.49
N THR A 7 10.46 -4.07 -6.58
CA THR A 7 11.08 -4.21 -7.91
C THR A 7 10.89 -3.00 -8.81
N LYS A 8 10.11 -2.01 -8.39
CA LYS A 8 9.78 -0.82 -9.17
C LYS A 8 10.14 0.46 -8.41
N THR A 9 10.73 1.41 -9.11
CA THR A 9 10.97 2.76 -8.59
C THR A 9 9.69 3.58 -8.68
N ILE A 10 9.32 4.26 -7.60
CA ILE A 10 8.24 5.25 -7.59
C ILE A 10 8.89 6.63 -7.53
N ALA A 11 8.56 7.50 -8.49
CA ALA A 11 9.01 8.88 -8.55
C ALA A 11 7.82 9.82 -8.52
N ALA A 12 7.99 10.99 -7.88
CA ALA A 12 7.01 12.05 -7.93
C ALA A 12 6.97 12.68 -9.33
N LEU A 13 5.77 12.94 -9.85
CA LEU A 13 5.58 13.66 -11.12
C LEU A 13 5.50 15.18 -10.93
N THR A 14 5.14 15.62 -9.73
CA THR A 14 5.02 17.02 -9.31
C THR A 14 5.45 17.16 -7.86
N ASP A 15 5.66 18.39 -7.40
CA ASP A 15 5.91 18.67 -6.00
C ASP A 15 4.72 18.23 -5.13
N GLY A 16 5.02 17.67 -3.96
CA GLY A 16 4.02 17.20 -3.02
C GLY A 16 4.62 16.72 -1.71
N GLU A 17 3.77 16.59 -0.70
CA GLU A 17 4.15 16.08 0.61
C GLU A 17 3.75 14.60 0.74
N MET A 18 4.62 13.81 1.37
CA MET A 18 4.40 12.38 1.57
C MET A 18 4.37 12.07 3.07
N LEU A 19 3.27 11.44 3.52
CA LEU A 19 3.18 10.82 4.83
C LEU A 19 3.64 9.36 4.75
N LEU A 20 4.60 8.98 5.61
CA LEU A 20 5.21 7.66 5.61
C LEU A 20 4.78 6.84 6.83
N LEU A 21 4.14 5.70 6.61
CA LEU A 21 3.91 4.68 7.63
C LEU A 21 4.94 3.56 7.50
N THR A 22 5.89 3.50 8.43
CA THR A 22 6.90 2.43 8.45
C THR A 22 6.31 1.12 8.97
N THR A 23 6.87 -0.02 8.56
CA THR A 23 6.43 -1.33 9.05
C THR A 23 6.62 -1.48 10.57
N SER A 24 7.62 -0.81 11.16
CA SER A 24 7.83 -0.81 12.61
C SER A 24 6.75 0.02 13.33
N ALA A 25 6.36 1.17 12.79
CA ALA A 25 5.26 1.97 13.33
C ALA A 25 3.93 1.22 13.23
N TYR A 26 3.63 0.62 12.08
CA TYR A 26 2.45 -0.23 11.93
C TYR A 26 2.43 -1.39 12.94
N ARG A 27 3.56 -2.05 13.17
CA ARG A 27 3.66 -3.10 14.20
C ARG A 27 3.42 -2.60 15.62
N LYS A 28 3.82 -1.38 15.95
CA LYS A 28 3.50 -0.75 17.24
C LYS A 28 2.00 -0.47 17.34
N MET A 29 1.40 0.09 16.30
CA MET A 29 -0.04 0.33 16.22
C MET A 29 -0.82 -0.98 16.39
N PHE A 30 -0.42 -2.06 15.73
CA PHE A 30 -1.07 -3.36 15.88
C PHE A 30 -1.06 -3.90 17.32
N LYS A 31 -0.02 -3.57 18.11
CA LYS A 31 0.06 -3.97 19.52
C LYS A 31 -0.84 -3.12 20.43
N GLN A 32 -1.07 -1.86 20.07
CA GLN A 32 -1.84 -0.91 20.86
C GLN A 32 -3.34 -0.96 20.50
N GLU A 33 -3.63 -0.98 19.19
CA GLU A 33 -4.95 -0.91 18.60
C GLU A 33 -5.05 -1.91 17.42
N PRO A 34 -5.20 -3.21 17.71
CA PRO A 34 -5.19 -4.26 16.69
C PRO A 34 -6.35 -4.15 15.68
N GLU A 35 -7.54 -3.73 16.13
CA GLU A 35 -8.70 -3.57 15.26
C GLU A 35 -8.47 -2.45 14.24
N LEU A 36 -8.03 -1.28 14.69
CA LEU A 36 -7.71 -0.14 13.81
C LEU A 36 -6.62 -0.53 12.80
N ALA A 37 -5.57 -1.20 13.28
CA ALA A 37 -4.50 -1.65 12.40
C ALA A 37 -5.01 -2.63 11.32
N MET A 38 -5.90 -3.55 11.69
CA MET A 38 -6.50 -4.49 10.75
C MET A 38 -7.38 -3.79 9.72
N HIS A 39 -8.21 -2.84 10.14
CA HIS A 39 -9.04 -2.04 9.24
C HIS A 39 -8.19 -1.24 8.24
N LEU A 40 -7.12 -0.59 8.71
CA LEU A 40 -6.19 0.12 7.83
C LEU A 40 -5.59 -0.80 6.77
N LEU A 41 -5.14 -2.00 7.16
CA LEU A 41 -4.56 -2.96 6.23
C LEU A 41 -5.58 -3.45 5.19
N GLN A 42 -6.82 -3.69 5.60
CA GLN A 42 -7.90 -4.08 4.70
C GLN A 42 -8.21 -2.98 3.68
N ASP A 43 -8.24 -1.72 4.11
CA ASP A 43 -8.52 -0.61 3.20
C ASP A 43 -7.39 -0.38 2.20
N ILE A 44 -6.13 -0.49 2.64
CA ILE A 44 -4.97 -0.49 1.73
C ILE A 44 -5.09 -1.63 0.71
N ALA A 45 -5.45 -2.85 1.15
CA ALA A 45 -5.60 -3.99 0.26
C ALA A 45 -6.69 -3.78 -0.80
N LYS A 46 -7.84 -3.19 -0.42
CA LYS A 46 -8.92 -2.85 -1.37
C LYS A 46 -8.44 -1.84 -2.43
N LEU A 47 -7.75 -0.78 -2.01
CA LEU A 47 -7.22 0.24 -2.92
C LEU A 47 -6.22 -0.35 -3.92
N LEU A 48 -5.34 -1.24 -3.46
CA LEU A 48 -4.39 -1.95 -4.32
C LEU A 48 -5.09 -2.92 -5.27
N ALA A 49 -6.13 -3.63 -4.82
CA ALA A 49 -6.90 -4.54 -5.67
C ALA A 49 -7.60 -3.79 -6.81
N ILE A 50 -8.23 -2.65 -6.51
CA ILE A 50 -8.86 -1.78 -7.52
C ILE A 50 -7.81 -1.34 -8.55
N ARG A 51 -6.62 -0.94 -8.11
CA ARG A 51 -5.53 -0.55 -9.00
C ARG A 51 -5.08 -1.69 -9.90
N LEU A 52 -4.91 -2.90 -9.37
CA LEU A 52 -4.48 -4.07 -10.14
C LEU A 52 -5.50 -4.45 -11.22
N ILE A 53 -6.80 -4.42 -10.90
CA ILE A 53 -7.87 -4.68 -11.88
C ILE A 53 -7.79 -3.66 -13.02
N ARG A 54 -7.67 -2.37 -12.68
CA ARG A 54 -7.56 -1.31 -13.68
C ARG A 54 -6.31 -1.45 -14.56
N ASP A 55 -5.18 -1.83 -13.98
CA ASP A 55 -3.94 -2.08 -14.73
C ASP A 55 -4.11 -3.27 -15.71
N GLN A 56 -4.84 -4.32 -15.32
CA GLN A 56 -5.16 -5.46 -16.18
C GLN A 56 -6.10 -5.09 -17.33
N GLU A 57 -7.13 -4.28 -17.07
CA GLU A 57 -8.05 -3.79 -18.12
C GLU A 57 -7.32 -2.94 -19.16
N ILE A 58 -6.40 -2.07 -18.73
CA ILE A 58 -5.57 -1.26 -19.63
C ILE A 58 -4.69 -2.16 -20.52
N GLN A 59 -4.16 -3.27 -19.98
CA GLN A 59 -3.32 -4.21 -20.73
C GLN A 59 -4.11 -5.13 -21.67
N ALA A 60 -5.38 -5.43 -21.37
CA ALA A 60 -6.23 -6.28 -22.19
C ALA A 60 -6.93 -5.52 -23.34
N GLY A 61 -7.02 -4.19 -23.24
CA GLY A 61 -7.57 -3.30 -24.27
C GLY A 61 -6.54 -2.73 -25.26
N GLN A 62 -5.27 -3.15 -25.15
CA GLN A 62 -4.17 -2.89 -26.09
C GLN A 62 -3.81 -4.17 -26.83
#